data_AF-A0A965XA85-F1
#
_entry.id   AF-A0A965XA85-F1
#
_cell.length_a   1.000
_cell.length_b   1.000
_cell.length_c   1.000
_cell.angle_alpha   90.00
_cell.angle_beta   90.00
_cell.angle_gamma   90.00
#
_symmetry.space_group_name_H-M   'P 1'
#
loop_
_entity.id
_entity.type
_entity.pdbx_description
1 polymer ?
#
loop_
_entity_poly.entity_id
_entity_poly.type
_entity_poly.pdbx_seq_one_letter_code
_entity_poly.pdbx_strand_id
1 'polypeptide(L)'
;MKKGYWWSVFLSLCITLGGCVSGNRHADAPEIKVFSLNVLQEATRVENGFDLTVAQIVQLEPDLVAFSEVRNYNDSDFIGRVVAALRERGLVYYGEKSFSTGIISKYPIARQEFLSPWDSNDRGSATKALVDIQGRAIAFYSLHLDARHYAAYLPRSYGSSSWKKVAARVTDIEELLKDSRESYRDEIMRVVIADANRERLQGRGIIICGDFNEPSHLDWQADTAQLRDHNGVVIDWDLSTMLHESGYLDSYR
;
A
#
# COMPACT_ATOMS: atom_id res chain seq x y z
N MET A 1 -38.29 69.26 11.98
CA MET A 1 -38.24 67.79 11.85
C MET A 1 -37.71 67.42 10.46
N LYS A 2 -36.44 67.02 10.36
CA LYS A 2 -35.85 66.22 9.28
C LYS A 2 -34.48 65.75 9.80
N LYS A 3 -34.38 64.46 10.13
CA LYS A 3 -33.17 63.81 10.65
C LYS A 3 -32.15 63.67 9.53
N GLY A 4 -30.97 64.27 9.68
CA GLY A 4 -29.82 64.04 8.81
C GLY A 4 -29.10 62.76 9.25
N TYR A 5 -29.08 61.75 8.38
CA TYR A 5 -28.29 60.54 8.60
C TYR A 5 -26.83 60.81 8.24
N TRP A 6 -25.96 60.72 9.24
CA TRP A 6 -24.52 60.59 9.06
C TRP A 6 -24.21 59.19 8.50
N TRP A 7 -23.61 59.12 7.32
CA TRP A 7 -22.98 57.90 6.82
C TRP A 7 -21.54 57.87 7.29
N SER A 8 -21.29 57.18 8.41
CA SER A 8 -19.94 56.81 8.83
C SER A 8 -19.47 55.61 8.00
N VAL A 9 -18.56 55.86 7.08
CA VAL A 9 -17.84 54.82 6.32
C VAL A 9 -16.86 54.14 7.28
N PHE A 10 -17.18 52.95 7.77
CA PHE A 10 -16.22 52.08 8.45
C PHE A 10 -15.49 51.25 7.40
N LEU A 11 -14.28 51.68 7.07
CA LEU A 11 -13.32 50.92 6.29
C LEU A 11 -12.74 49.81 7.20
N SER A 12 -13.28 48.60 7.11
CA SER A 12 -12.73 47.44 7.81
C SER A 12 -11.49 46.95 7.05
N LEU A 13 -10.31 47.40 7.49
CA LEU A 13 -9.03 46.92 7.02
C LEU A 13 -8.76 45.55 7.68
N CYS A 14 -9.25 44.46 7.09
CA CYS A 14 -8.85 43.11 7.48
C CYS A 14 -7.39 42.89 7.06
N ILE A 15 -6.48 43.13 8.00
CA ILE A 15 -5.09 42.67 7.90
C ILE A 15 -5.14 41.14 8.03
N THR A 16 -5.24 40.45 6.91
CA THR A 16 -4.86 39.03 6.85
C THR A 16 -3.34 39.00 7.00
N LEU A 17 -2.89 38.73 8.23
CA LEU A 17 -1.53 38.23 8.45
C LEU A 17 -1.43 36.90 7.71
N GLY A 18 -1.04 36.99 6.43
CA GLY A 18 -0.52 35.88 5.68
C GLY A 18 0.75 35.43 6.39
N GLY A 19 0.60 34.52 7.33
CA GLY A 19 1.71 33.72 7.81
C GLY A 19 2.23 32.95 6.62
N CYS A 20 3.27 33.49 5.97
CA CYS A 20 4.19 32.70 5.20
C CYS A 20 4.72 31.64 6.16
N VAL A 21 4.13 30.45 6.13
CA VAL A 21 4.81 29.25 6.60
C VAL A 21 5.91 29.02 5.56
N SER A 22 7.02 29.71 5.76
CA SER A 22 8.27 29.48 5.06
C SER A 22 8.58 27.99 5.19
N GLY A 23 8.62 27.30 4.04
CA GLY A 23 9.00 25.91 3.96
C GLY A 23 10.39 25.71 4.57
N ASN A 24 10.40 25.07 5.73
CA ASN A 24 11.57 24.46 6.35
C ASN A 24 11.08 23.40 7.32
N ARG A 25 10.59 22.26 6.81
CA ARG A 25 10.21 21.09 7.62
C ARG A 25 10.58 19.73 7.03
N HIS A 26 11.59 19.67 6.15
CA HIS A 26 12.01 18.37 5.57
C HIS A 26 13.48 18.01 5.77
N ALA A 27 14.34 18.92 6.25
CA ALA A 27 15.76 18.60 6.46
C ALA A 27 16.02 17.68 7.68
N ASP A 28 15.11 17.64 8.66
CA ASP A 28 15.26 16.88 9.91
C ASP A 28 14.25 15.72 10.06
N ALA A 29 13.52 15.36 8.99
CA ALA A 29 12.63 14.20 9.06
C ALA A 29 13.48 12.92 9.08
N PRO A 30 13.22 11.97 10.01
CA PRO A 30 13.98 10.73 10.05
C PRO A 30 13.78 9.98 8.72
N GLU A 31 14.88 9.47 8.17
CA GLU A 31 14.83 8.52 7.07
C GLU A 31 14.16 7.23 7.57
N ILE A 32 13.21 6.71 6.80
CA ILE A 32 12.48 5.48 7.15
C ILE A 32 12.72 4.47 6.04
N LYS A 33 13.32 3.32 6.39
CA LYS A 33 13.52 2.21 5.46
C LYS A 33 12.34 1.26 5.54
N VAL A 34 11.62 1.12 4.43
CA VAL A 34 10.48 0.19 4.31
C VAL A 34 10.86 -0.97 3.42
N PHE A 35 10.53 -2.19 3.83
CA PHE A 35 10.68 -3.39 3.03
C PHE A 35 9.31 -4.06 2.84
N SER A 36 8.98 -4.48 1.62
CA SER A 36 7.75 -5.21 1.33
C SER A 36 8.09 -6.48 0.56
N LEU A 37 7.53 -7.60 0.99
CA LEU A 37 7.83 -8.91 0.40
C LEU A 37 6.59 -9.80 0.40
N ASN A 38 6.14 -10.21 -0.78
CA ASN A 38 5.33 -11.42 -0.90
C ASN A 38 6.24 -12.63 -0.67
N VAL A 39 5.97 -13.38 0.41
CA VAL A 39 6.83 -14.52 0.80
C VAL A 39 6.46 -15.82 0.08
N LEU A 40 5.52 -15.81 -0.87
CA LEU A 40 5.14 -16.98 -1.67
C LEU A 40 4.82 -18.20 -0.78
N GLN A 41 3.71 -18.10 -0.06
CA GLN A 41 3.23 -19.08 0.91
C GLN A 41 4.25 -19.35 2.03
N GLU A 42 4.59 -18.32 2.82
CA GLU A 42 5.54 -18.43 3.95
C GLU A 42 6.95 -18.90 3.60
N ALA A 43 7.40 -18.58 2.38
CA ALA A 43 8.67 -18.97 1.80
C ALA A 43 8.85 -20.49 1.64
N THR A 44 7.75 -21.25 1.68
CA THR A 44 7.78 -22.72 1.54
C THR A 44 7.99 -23.19 0.11
N ARG A 45 7.86 -22.30 -0.88
CA ARG A 45 8.04 -22.59 -2.31
C ARG A 45 9.48 -22.42 -2.78
N VAL A 46 10.37 -21.95 -1.91
CA VAL A 46 11.79 -21.75 -2.19
C VAL A 46 12.60 -22.58 -1.20
N GLU A 47 13.60 -23.31 -1.71
CA GLU A 47 14.54 -24.04 -0.85
C GLU A 47 15.23 -23.06 0.12
N ASN A 48 15.20 -23.37 1.41
CA ASN A 48 15.69 -22.49 2.49
C ASN A 48 15.04 -21.09 2.51
N GLY A 49 13.84 -20.94 1.96
CA GLY A 49 13.20 -19.63 1.77
C GLY A 49 12.98 -18.85 3.07
N PHE A 50 12.69 -19.52 4.19
CA PHE A 50 12.57 -18.85 5.50
C PHE A 50 13.90 -18.21 5.92
N ASP A 51 15.00 -18.96 5.87
CA ASP A 51 16.32 -18.45 6.23
C ASP A 51 16.78 -17.34 5.30
N LEU A 52 16.49 -17.44 4.00
CA LEU A 52 16.73 -16.38 3.03
C LEU A 52 15.93 -15.12 3.36
N THR A 53 14.66 -15.25 3.74
CA THR A 53 13.82 -14.13 4.17
C THR A 53 14.42 -13.43 5.39
N VAL A 54 14.82 -14.18 6.41
CA VAL A 54 15.47 -13.64 7.61
C VAL A 54 16.80 -12.98 7.24
N ALA A 55 17.62 -13.61 6.40
CA ALA A 55 18.91 -13.07 5.96
C ALA A 55 18.76 -11.74 5.21
N GLN A 56 17.74 -11.59 4.36
CA GLN A 56 17.45 -10.33 3.68
C GLN A 56 17.10 -9.21 4.68
N ILE A 57 16.27 -9.51 5.68
CA ILE A 57 15.92 -8.51 6.71
C ILE A 57 17.16 -8.14 7.55
N VAL A 58 18.03 -9.11 7.86
CA VAL A 58 19.30 -8.86 8.56
C VAL A 58 20.24 -7.98 7.73
N GLN A 59 20.33 -8.22 6.42
CA GLN A 59 21.20 -7.45 5.54
C GLN A 59 20.68 -6.01 5.33
N LEU A 60 19.38 -5.85 5.14
CA LEU A 60 18.77 -4.56 4.81
C LEU A 60 18.48 -3.72 6.06
N GLU A 61 18.20 -4.37 7.18
CA GLU A 61 17.74 -3.76 8.43
C GLU A 61 16.65 -2.68 8.25
N PRO A 62 15.50 -2.99 7.63
CA PRO A 62 14.39 -2.07 7.45
C PRO A 62 13.76 -1.63 8.79
N ASP A 63 13.24 -0.41 8.86
CA ASP A 63 12.48 0.07 10.02
C ASP A 63 11.09 -0.57 10.09
N LEU A 64 10.47 -0.79 8.93
CA LEU A 64 9.15 -1.39 8.77
C LEU A 64 9.19 -2.46 7.69
N VAL A 65 8.55 -3.60 7.93
CA VAL A 65 8.40 -4.67 6.94
C VAL A 65 6.94 -5.07 6.80
N ALA A 66 6.48 -5.16 5.55
CA ALA A 66 5.19 -5.73 5.18
C ALA A 66 5.39 -7.07 4.47
N PHE A 67 4.58 -8.07 4.85
CA PHE A 67 4.55 -9.38 4.24
C PHE A 67 3.21 -9.66 3.58
N SER A 68 3.24 -10.33 2.42
CA SER A 68 2.07 -10.92 1.76
C SER A 68 2.22 -12.44 1.72
N GLU A 69 1.10 -13.16 1.65
CA GLU A 69 1.04 -14.64 1.72
C GLU A 69 1.53 -15.26 3.04
N VAL A 70 1.22 -14.61 4.17
CA VAL A 70 1.30 -15.23 5.50
C VAL A 70 0.14 -16.21 5.67
N ARG A 71 0.38 -17.49 5.95
CA ARG A 71 -0.68 -18.53 5.95
C ARG A 71 -0.75 -19.36 7.23
N ASN A 72 0.19 -19.17 8.14
CA ASN A 72 0.41 -19.91 9.38
C ASN A 72 0.25 -21.42 9.19
N TYR A 73 0.92 -21.98 8.17
CA TYR A 73 0.80 -23.41 7.90
C TYR A 73 1.24 -24.24 9.09
N ASN A 74 0.61 -25.40 9.26
CA ASN A 74 0.84 -26.32 10.38
C ASN A 74 0.62 -25.66 11.76
N ASP A 75 -0.38 -24.77 11.85
CA ASP A 75 -0.72 -24.00 13.05
C ASP A 75 0.47 -23.21 13.62
N SER A 76 1.31 -22.68 12.74
CA SER A 76 2.48 -21.90 13.13
C SER A 76 2.14 -20.42 13.39
N ASP A 77 3.14 -19.66 13.80
CA ASP A 77 3.12 -18.20 13.81
C ASP A 77 4.31 -17.72 12.98
N PHE A 78 4.08 -17.42 11.70
CA PHE A 78 5.17 -17.00 10.81
C PHE A 78 5.84 -15.72 11.29
N ILE A 79 5.06 -14.72 11.71
CA ILE A 79 5.59 -13.44 12.19
C ILE A 79 6.38 -13.64 13.48
N GLY A 80 5.85 -14.41 14.43
CA GLY A 80 6.56 -14.78 15.65
C GLY A 80 7.88 -15.50 15.37
N ARG A 81 7.91 -16.43 14.40
CA ARG A 81 9.14 -17.13 13.98
C ARG A 81 10.18 -16.19 13.37
N VAL A 82 9.77 -15.28 12.48
CA VAL A 82 10.69 -14.28 11.89
C VAL A 82 11.28 -13.39 12.98
N VAL A 83 10.45 -12.86 13.88
CA VAL A 83 10.91 -12.02 15.01
C VAL A 83 11.88 -12.78 15.93
N ALA A 84 11.60 -14.05 16.23
CA ALA A 84 12.49 -14.89 17.03
C ALA A 84 13.85 -15.10 16.34
N ALA A 85 13.85 -15.43 15.05
CA ALA A 85 15.06 -15.64 14.27
C ALA A 85 15.91 -14.37 14.11
N LEU A 86 15.28 -13.20 14.02
CA LEU A 86 15.96 -11.90 14.03
C LEU A 86 16.60 -11.61 15.38
N ARG A 87 15.90 -11.94 16.48
CA ARG A 87 16.41 -11.78 17.84
C ARG A 87 17.65 -12.63 18.11
N GLU A 88 17.68 -13.86 17.62
CA GLU A 88 18.86 -14.74 17.69
C GLU A 88 20.08 -14.13 16.98
N ARG A 89 19.86 -13.22 16.04
CA ARG A 89 20.88 -12.49 15.28
C ARG A 89 21.15 -11.08 15.84
N GLY A 90 20.63 -10.77 17.02
CA GLY A 90 20.86 -9.49 17.71
C GLY A 90 19.97 -8.33 17.26
N LEU A 91 18.96 -8.58 16.42
CA LEU A 91 18.05 -7.56 15.92
C LEU A 91 16.70 -7.62 16.66
N VAL A 92 16.22 -6.48 17.14
CA VAL A 92 14.94 -6.38 17.84
C VAL A 92 13.87 -5.84 16.89
N TYR A 93 12.84 -6.66 16.66
CA TYR A 93 11.63 -6.29 15.95
C TYR A 93 10.40 -6.68 16.77
N TYR A 94 9.30 -5.98 16.51
CA TYR A 94 7.97 -6.18 17.07
C TYR A 94 7.04 -6.61 15.94
N GLY A 95 6.16 -7.57 16.22
CA GLY A 95 5.16 -8.06 15.27
C GLY A 95 4.09 -8.84 16.02
N GLU A 96 2.90 -8.89 15.45
CA GLU A 96 1.76 -9.63 15.98
C GLU A 96 1.35 -10.72 14.98
N LYS A 97 0.88 -11.87 15.48
CA LYS A 97 0.36 -12.95 14.63
C LYS A 97 -0.77 -12.40 13.75
N SER A 98 -0.67 -12.66 12.46
CA SER A 98 -1.61 -12.20 11.43
C SER A 98 -1.83 -13.28 10.38
N PHE A 99 -2.77 -13.06 9.46
CA PHE A 99 -3.05 -13.99 8.37
C PHE A 99 -3.22 -13.21 7.06
N SER A 100 -2.77 -13.81 5.96
CA SER A 100 -2.69 -13.26 4.60
C SER A 100 -1.70 -12.11 4.44
N THR A 101 -1.72 -11.14 5.35
CA THR A 101 -0.74 -10.05 5.48
C THR A 101 0.10 -10.23 6.75
N GLY A 102 1.21 -9.51 6.86
CA GLY A 102 1.99 -9.44 8.09
C GLY A 102 2.80 -8.16 8.20
N ILE A 103 3.07 -7.74 9.44
CA ILE A 103 3.84 -6.53 9.73
C ILE A 103 4.86 -6.86 10.82
N ILE A 104 6.11 -6.43 10.60
CA ILE A 104 7.09 -6.26 11.69
C ILE A 104 7.68 -4.85 11.64
N SER A 105 8.14 -4.37 12.80
CA SER A 105 8.68 -3.02 12.97
C SER A 105 9.86 -3.04 13.95
N LYS A 106 10.91 -2.24 13.72
CA LYS A 106 11.97 -2.01 14.73
C LYS A 106 11.45 -1.28 15.97
N TYR A 107 10.35 -0.56 15.83
CA TYR A 107 9.71 0.22 16.88
C TYR A 107 8.46 -0.50 17.40
N PRO A 108 8.08 -0.37 18.69
CA PRO A 108 6.88 -1.01 19.23
C PRO A 108 5.61 -0.66 18.44
N ILE A 109 4.81 -1.67 18.14
CA ILE A 109 3.50 -1.51 17.52
C ILE A 109 2.51 -1.09 18.62
N ALA A 110 1.95 0.11 18.51
CA ALA A 110 0.99 0.62 19.47
C ALA A 110 -0.40 -0.05 19.31
N ARG A 111 -0.76 -0.37 18.06
CA ARG A 111 -2.01 -1.05 17.69
C ARG A 111 -1.91 -1.67 16.31
N GLN A 112 -2.48 -2.85 16.14
CA GLN A 112 -2.71 -3.48 14.83
C GLN A 112 -4.22 -3.68 14.57
N GLU A 113 -4.66 -3.43 13.34
CA GLU A 113 -6.07 -3.52 12.93
C GLU A 113 -6.22 -4.17 11.56
N PHE A 114 -7.20 -5.07 11.42
CA PHE A 114 -7.58 -5.67 10.14
C PHE A 114 -8.70 -4.85 9.51
N LEU A 115 -8.40 -4.17 8.41
CA LEU A 115 -9.37 -3.33 7.68
C LEU A 115 -10.20 -4.14 6.69
N SER A 116 -9.57 -5.13 6.08
CA SER A 116 -10.22 -6.18 5.30
C SER A 116 -9.59 -7.50 5.75
N PRO A 117 -10.25 -8.24 6.66
CA PRO A 117 -9.72 -9.50 7.14
C PRO A 117 -9.80 -10.56 6.04
N TRP A 118 -8.89 -11.53 6.09
CA TRP A 118 -8.96 -12.68 5.22
C TRP A 118 -10.28 -13.45 5.43
N ASP A 119 -10.90 -13.89 4.34
CA ASP A 119 -12.04 -14.81 4.34
C ASP A 119 -11.75 -16.03 3.46
N SER A 120 -12.59 -17.07 3.53
CA SER A 120 -12.41 -18.29 2.74
C SER A 120 -12.52 -18.08 1.23
N ASN A 121 -12.98 -16.91 0.77
CA ASN A 121 -13.02 -16.57 -0.64
C ASN A 121 -11.69 -15.98 -1.14
N ASP A 122 -10.75 -15.64 -0.24
CA ASP A 122 -9.42 -15.06 -0.51
C ASP A 122 -9.48 -13.85 -1.46
N ARG A 123 -10.43 -12.93 -1.23
CA ARG A 123 -10.64 -11.71 -2.04
C ARG A 123 -9.61 -10.60 -1.77
N GLY A 124 -8.54 -10.91 -1.06
CA GLY A 124 -7.57 -9.96 -0.58
C GLY A 124 -7.81 -9.52 0.86
N SER A 125 -6.83 -8.81 1.40
CA SER A 125 -6.77 -8.44 2.80
C SER A 125 -5.88 -7.21 3.02
N ALA A 126 -6.17 -6.46 4.07
CA ALA A 126 -5.42 -5.26 4.45
C ALA A 126 -5.32 -5.14 5.97
N THR A 127 -4.09 -4.94 6.45
CA THR A 127 -3.78 -4.73 7.86
C THR A 127 -3.06 -3.40 8.04
N LYS A 128 -3.41 -2.68 9.09
CA LYS A 128 -2.77 -1.43 9.51
C LYS A 128 -2.06 -1.64 10.84
N ALA A 129 -0.86 -1.10 10.98
CA ALA A 129 -0.17 -0.93 12.25
C ALA A 129 0.05 0.56 12.53
N LEU A 130 -0.16 0.98 13.78
CA LEU A 130 0.23 2.30 14.28
C LEU A 130 1.57 2.19 14.99
N VAL A 131 2.55 2.95 14.51
CA VAL A 131 3.93 2.92 15.00
C VAL A 131 4.43 4.35 15.21
N ASP A 132 5.20 4.58 16.28
CA ASP A 132 5.94 5.84 16.46
C ASP A 132 7.40 5.62 16.06
N ILE A 133 7.86 6.37 15.07
CA ILE A 133 9.24 6.33 14.58
C ILE A 133 9.88 7.67 14.93
N GLN A 134 10.66 7.68 16.01
CA GLN A 134 11.42 8.85 16.46
C GLN A 134 10.55 10.11 16.66
N GLY A 135 9.39 9.95 17.29
CA GLY A 135 8.42 11.03 17.54
C GLY A 135 7.50 11.34 16.36
N ARG A 136 7.56 10.55 15.27
CA ARG A 136 6.63 10.61 14.15
C ARG A 136 5.66 9.45 14.22
N ALA A 137 4.38 9.75 14.44
CA ALA A 137 3.32 8.76 14.32
C ALA A 137 3.09 8.37 12.84
N ILE A 138 3.14 7.08 12.55
CA ILE A 138 2.95 6.48 11.23
C ILE A 138 1.80 5.46 11.30
N ALA A 139 0.90 5.53 10.32
CA ALA A 139 0.00 4.43 9.99
C ALA A 139 0.59 3.66 8.80
N PHE A 140 1.01 2.43 9.07
CA PHE A 140 1.67 1.54 8.11
C PHE A 140 0.71 0.45 7.67
N TYR A 141 0.46 0.35 6.36
CA TYR A 141 -0.49 -0.59 5.78
C TYR A 141 0.24 -1.67 4.99
N SER A 142 -0.07 -2.93 5.30
CA SER A 142 0.34 -4.11 4.54
C SER A 142 -0.88 -4.68 3.83
N LEU A 143 -0.82 -4.77 2.51
CA LEU A 143 -1.86 -5.32 1.65
C LEU A 143 -1.40 -6.63 1.02
N HIS A 144 -2.33 -7.55 0.86
CA HIS A 144 -2.19 -8.72 0.01
C HIS A 144 -3.53 -8.88 -0.68
N LEU A 145 -3.64 -8.36 -1.89
CA LEU A 145 -4.88 -8.31 -2.66
C LEU A 145 -5.00 -9.51 -3.59
N ASP A 146 -6.23 -9.80 -4.04
CA ASP A 146 -6.54 -11.00 -4.83
C ASP A 146 -5.71 -11.08 -6.11
N ALA A 147 -4.99 -12.20 -6.27
CA ALA A 147 -4.15 -12.51 -7.41
C ALA A 147 -4.94 -12.96 -8.66
N ARG A 148 -6.22 -13.28 -8.51
CA ARG A 148 -7.11 -13.61 -9.63
C ARG A 148 -7.55 -12.34 -10.34
N HIS A 149 -8.05 -12.55 -11.56
CA HIS A 149 -8.45 -11.49 -12.47
C HIS A 149 -7.33 -10.48 -12.71
N TYR A 150 -6.08 -10.98 -12.78
CA TYR A 150 -4.93 -10.19 -13.18
C TYR A 150 -5.02 -9.90 -14.68
N ALA A 151 -5.88 -8.94 -15.04
CA ALA A 151 -6.32 -8.66 -16.41
C ALA A 151 -5.17 -8.23 -17.33
N ALA A 152 -4.05 -7.76 -16.78
CA ALA A 152 -2.82 -7.47 -17.50
C ALA A 152 -2.22 -8.68 -18.26
N TYR A 153 -2.68 -9.90 -17.98
CA TYR A 153 -2.34 -11.10 -18.76
C TYR A 153 -3.17 -11.29 -20.03
N LEU A 154 -4.36 -10.72 -20.11
CA LEU A 154 -5.24 -10.89 -21.27
C LEU A 154 -4.66 -10.27 -22.56
N PRO A 155 -4.01 -9.08 -22.54
CA PRO A 155 -3.30 -8.56 -23.71
C PRO A 155 -2.15 -9.46 -24.15
N ARG A 156 -1.59 -10.27 -23.24
CA ARG A 156 -0.47 -11.18 -23.46
C ARG A 156 -0.91 -12.58 -23.92
N SER A 157 -2.20 -12.78 -24.18
CA SER A 157 -2.80 -14.09 -24.51
C SER A 157 -2.69 -15.12 -23.39
N TYR A 158 -2.84 -14.70 -22.14
CA TYR A 158 -2.97 -15.58 -20.98
C TYR A 158 -4.26 -15.27 -20.20
N GLY A 159 -4.91 -16.29 -19.65
CA GLY A 159 -6.09 -16.10 -18.82
C GLY A 159 -5.75 -15.42 -17.49
N SER A 160 -6.54 -14.42 -17.09
CA SER A 160 -6.29 -13.55 -15.92
C SER A 160 -6.38 -14.26 -14.56
N SER A 161 -7.08 -15.39 -14.48
CA SER A 161 -7.20 -16.23 -13.27
C SER A 161 -6.71 -17.67 -13.46
N SER A 162 -6.42 -18.08 -14.69
CA SER A 162 -5.96 -19.44 -14.99
C SER A 162 -4.45 -19.50 -15.24
N TRP A 163 -3.84 -18.37 -15.58
CA TRP A 163 -2.42 -18.24 -15.96
C TRP A 163 -2.01 -19.13 -17.14
N LYS A 164 -2.98 -19.67 -17.88
CA LYS A 164 -2.77 -20.51 -19.05
C LYS A 164 -2.89 -19.69 -20.32
N LYS A 165 -2.13 -20.08 -21.34
CA LYS A 165 -2.22 -19.49 -22.66
C LYS A 165 -3.63 -19.66 -23.23
N VAL A 166 -4.19 -18.59 -23.78
CA VAL A 166 -5.49 -18.56 -24.45
C VAL A 166 -5.31 -18.28 -25.95
N ALA A 167 -6.32 -18.62 -26.74
CA ALA A 167 -6.23 -18.54 -28.20
C ALA A 167 -6.25 -17.10 -28.73
N ALA A 168 -6.99 -16.20 -28.07
CA ALA A 168 -7.13 -14.81 -28.44
C ALA A 168 -6.75 -13.91 -27.26
N ARG A 169 -6.00 -12.85 -27.54
CA ARG A 169 -5.76 -11.75 -26.60
C ARG A 169 -6.97 -10.83 -26.51
N VAL A 170 -7.11 -10.17 -25.37
CA VAL A 170 -8.07 -9.08 -25.15
C VAL A 170 -7.27 -7.78 -25.02
N THR A 171 -7.64 -6.78 -25.81
CA THR A 171 -7.03 -5.43 -25.78
C THR A 171 -8.07 -4.33 -25.62
N ASP A 172 -9.35 -4.70 -25.49
CA ASP A 172 -10.43 -3.76 -25.24
C ASP A 172 -10.37 -3.28 -23.79
N ILE A 173 -10.29 -1.96 -23.58
CA ILE A 173 -10.04 -1.38 -22.26
C ILE A 173 -11.20 -1.64 -21.30
N GLU A 174 -12.44 -1.57 -21.78
CA GLU A 174 -13.61 -1.79 -20.94
C GLU A 174 -13.69 -3.24 -20.47
N GLU A 175 -13.39 -4.20 -21.35
CA GLU A 175 -13.32 -5.62 -21.01
C GLU A 175 -12.20 -5.91 -19.99
N LEU A 176 -11.02 -5.30 -20.16
CA LEU A 176 -9.89 -5.47 -19.24
C LEU A 176 -10.20 -4.93 -17.83
N LEU A 177 -10.75 -3.71 -17.73
CA LEU A 177 -11.12 -3.13 -16.44
C LEU A 177 -12.27 -3.89 -15.78
N LYS A 178 -13.25 -4.34 -16.59
CA LYS A 178 -14.34 -5.17 -16.08
C LYS A 178 -13.82 -6.47 -15.48
N ASP A 179 -12.92 -7.18 -16.17
CA ASP A 179 -12.30 -8.40 -15.61
C ASP A 179 -11.52 -8.07 -14.34
N SER A 180 -10.65 -7.04 -14.35
CA SER A 180 -9.84 -6.66 -13.17
C SER A 180 -10.68 -6.46 -11.91
N ARG A 181 -11.83 -5.77 -12.04
CA ARG A 181 -12.73 -5.43 -10.93
C ARG A 181 -13.46 -6.64 -10.33
N GLU A 182 -13.55 -7.77 -11.02
CA GLU A 182 -14.12 -9.01 -10.43
C GLU A 182 -13.28 -9.54 -9.25
N SER A 183 -12.04 -9.04 -9.07
CA SER A 183 -11.18 -9.40 -7.94
C SER A 183 -11.51 -8.68 -6.63
N TYR A 184 -12.42 -7.69 -6.63
CA TYR A 184 -12.74 -6.83 -5.48
C TYR A 184 -11.57 -5.97 -4.94
N ARG A 185 -10.53 -5.79 -5.76
CA ARG A 185 -9.31 -5.07 -5.38
C ARG A 185 -9.61 -3.61 -5.05
N ASP A 186 -10.44 -2.97 -5.86
CA ASP A 186 -10.78 -1.56 -5.75
C ASP A 186 -11.68 -1.28 -4.55
N GLU A 187 -12.59 -2.17 -4.17
CA GLU A 187 -13.37 -2.04 -2.92
C GLU A 187 -12.47 -2.02 -1.69
N ILE A 188 -11.49 -2.93 -1.61
CA ILE A 188 -10.54 -2.96 -0.49
C ILE A 188 -9.69 -1.69 -0.49
N MET A 189 -9.23 -1.22 -1.65
CA MET A 189 -8.47 0.02 -1.74
C MET A 189 -9.29 1.24 -1.31
N ARG A 190 -10.59 1.32 -1.62
CA ARG A 190 -11.48 2.37 -1.10
C ARG A 190 -11.53 2.37 0.43
N VAL A 191 -11.61 1.19 1.06
CA VAL A 191 -11.58 1.06 2.53
C VAL A 191 -10.24 1.57 3.10
N VAL A 192 -9.13 1.17 2.49
CA VAL A 192 -7.78 1.59 2.91
C VAL A 192 -7.60 3.11 2.77
N ILE A 193 -7.97 3.70 1.63
CA ILE A 193 -7.88 5.14 1.41
C ILE A 193 -8.76 5.92 2.40
N ALA A 194 -9.98 5.44 2.66
CA ALA A 194 -10.87 6.06 3.64
C ALA A 194 -10.29 6.03 5.06
N ASP A 195 -9.67 4.91 5.46
CA ASP A 195 -8.97 4.81 6.74
C ASP A 195 -7.73 5.69 6.83
N ALA A 196 -6.88 5.66 5.80
CA ALA A 196 -5.68 6.46 5.73
C ALA A 196 -5.98 7.96 5.76
N ASN A 197 -7.09 8.40 5.15
CA ASN A 197 -7.57 9.77 5.28
C ASN A 197 -7.92 10.13 6.74
N ARG A 198 -8.54 9.22 7.50
CA ARG A 198 -8.80 9.45 8.93
C ARG A 198 -7.51 9.55 9.73
N GLU A 199 -6.53 8.68 9.47
CA GLU A 199 -5.23 8.72 10.14
C GLU A 199 -4.44 10.00 9.82
N ARG A 200 -4.50 10.46 8.57
CA ARG A 200 -3.91 11.73 8.15
C ARG A 200 -4.52 12.93 8.88
N LEU A 201 -5.84 12.92 9.11
CA LEU A 201 -6.52 13.96 9.92
C LEU A 201 -6.07 13.95 11.40
N GLN A 202 -5.56 12.82 11.90
CA GLN A 202 -4.92 12.73 13.21
C GLN A 202 -3.45 13.16 13.20
N GLY A 203 -2.93 13.61 12.05
CA GLY A 203 -1.54 14.07 11.90
C GLY A 203 -0.52 12.95 11.68
N ARG A 204 -0.97 11.72 11.38
CA ARG A 204 -0.06 10.60 11.11
C ARG A 204 0.49 10.64 9.69
N GLY A 205 1.74 10.23 9.52
CA GLY A 205 2.28 9.87 8.21
C GLY A 205 1.66 8.55 7.73
N ILE A 206 1.47 8.41 6.43
CA ILE A 206 0.84 7.23 5.83
C ILE A 206 1.84 6.54 4.93
N ILE A 207 1.98 5.22 5.08
CA ILE A 207 2.75 4.36 4.18
C ILE A 207 1.86 3.17 3.82
N ILE A 208 1.55 3.02 2.53
CA ILE A 208 0.74 1.90 2.01
C ILE A 208 1.62 1.05 1.11
N CYS A 209 1.73 -0.24 1.40
CA CYS A 209 2.56 -1.15 0.63
C CYS A 209 2.00 -2.58 0.66
N GLY A 210 2.65 -3.48 -0.06
CA GLY A 210 2.25 -4.88 -0.16
C GLY A 210 2.06 -5.31 -1.61
N ASP A 211 1.45 -6.47 -1.77
CA ASP A 211 1.13 -7.02 -3.08
C ASP A 211 -0.27 -6.58 -3.51
N PHE A 212 -0.31 -5.62 -4.43
CA PHE A 212 -1.56 -5.04 -4.92
C PHE A 212 -2.20 -5.90 -6.01
N ASN A 213 -1.46 -6.85 -6.60
CA ASN A 213 -1.92 -7.68 -7.72
C ASN A 213 -2.63 -6.90 -8.83
N GLU A 214 -2.18 -5.68 -9.11
CA GLU A 214 -2.55 -4.88 -10.28
C GLU A 214 -1.33 -4.04 -10.69
N PRO A 215 -1.00 -3.93 -11.98
CA PRO A 215 0.07 -3.05 -12.44
C PRO A 215 -0.22 -1.56 -12.18
N SER A 216 0.82 -0.73 -12.21
CA SER A 216 0.67 0.72 -12.14
C SER A 216 0.14 1.29 -13.46
N HIS A 217 -0.76 2.28 -13.38
CA HIS A 217 -1.20 3.10 -14.51
C HIS A 217 0.00 3.74 -15.22
N LEU A 218 1.05 4.12 -14.48
CA LEU A 218 2.26 4.73 -15.03
C LEU A 218 3.05 3.80 -15.96
N ASP A 219 2.85 2.48 -15.89
CA ASP A 219 3.59 1.52 -16.72
C ASP A 219 2.86 1.12 -18.00
N TRP A 220 1.62 1.55 -18.18
CA TRP A 220 0.76 1.18 -19.32
C TRP A 220 0.30 2.41 -20.12
N GLN A 221 1.25 3.30 -20.40
CA GLN A 221 1.01 4.55 -21.12
C GLN A 221 1.49 4.48 -22.58
N ALA A 222 1.23 5.54 -23.36
CA ALA A 222 1.49 5.55 -24.81
C ALA A 222 2.95 5.23 -25.18
N ASP A 223 3.92 5.62 -24.35
CA ASP A 223 5.34 5.36 -24.52
C ASP A 223 5.76 3.92 -24.16
N THR A 224 4.94 3.19 -23.40
CA THR A 224 5.16 1.78 -23.04
C THR A 224 4.21 0.81 -23.74
N ALA A 225 3.27 1.28 -24.56
CA ALA A 225 2.20 0.49 -25.18
C ALA A 225 2.69 -0.71 -26.02
N GLN A 226 3.92 -0.66 -26.55
CA GLN A 226 4.53 -1.73 -27.35
C GLN A 226 5.60 -2.54 -26.60
N LEU A 227 5.82 -2.26 -25.32
CA LEU A 227 6.79 -2.97 -24.50
C LEU A 227 6.11 -4.14 -23.77
N ARG A 228 6.89 -5.15 -23.37
CA ARG A 228 6.47 -6.22 -22.43
C ARG A 228 5.13 -6.87 -22.81
N ASP A 229 4.91 -7.05 -24.11
CA ASP A 229 3.71 -7.64 -24.69
C ASP A 229 2.40 -6.91 -24.29
N HIS A 230 2.45 -5.59 -24.07
CA HIS A 230 1.25 -4.77 -23.82
C HIS A 230 0.34 -4.71 -25.05
N ASN A 231 0.87 -4.99 -26.24
CA ASN A 231 0.12 -5.15 -27.49
C ASN A 231 -0.75 -3.93 -27.85
N GLY A 232 -0.21 -2.73 -27.61
CA GLY A 232 -0.85 -1.46 -27.93
C GLY A 232 -1.83 -0.95 -26.87
N VAL A 233 -2.02 -1.67 -25.76
CA VAL A 233 -2.90 -1.26 -24.67
C VAL A 233 -2.30 -0.06 -23.93
N VAL A 234 -3.10 1.02 -23.86
CA VAL A 234 -2.89 2.20 -23.01
C VAL A 234 -4.04 2.25 -22.04
N ILE A 235 -3.77 2.15 -20.74
CA ILE A 235 -4.80 1.93 -19.72
C ILE A 235 -4.38 2.50 -18.37
N ASP A 236 -5.34 3.13 -17.70
CA ASP A 236 -5.21 3.57 -16.33
C ASP A 236 -5.80 2.52 -15.39
N TRP A 237 -4.95 1.69 -14.80
CA TRP A 237 -5.34 0.65 -13.85
C TRP A 237 -5.85 1.25 -12.53
N ASP A 238 -6.98 0.74 -12.03
CA ASP A 238 -7.79 1.40 -11.00
C ASP A 238 -7.02 1.71 -9.71
N LEU A 239 -6.29 0.75 -9.13
CA LEU A 239 -5.72 0.88 -7.79
C LEU A 239 -4.70 2.00 -7.70
N SER A 240 -3.78 2.01 -8.65
CA SER A 240 -2.71 3.01 -8.69
C SER A 240 -3.25 4.40 -9.06
N THR A 241 -4.28 4.48 -9.91
CA THR A 241 -4.98 5.74 -10.22
C THR A 241 -5.71 6.27 -8.98
N MET A 242 -6.46 5.43 -8.27
CA MET A 242 -7.16 5.81 -7.03
C MET A 242 -6.21 6.37 -5.98
N LEU A 243 -5.03 5.77 -5.81
CA LEU A 243 -4.00 6.27 -4.90
C LEU A 243 -3.43 7.61 -5.37
N HIS A 244 -3.10 7.73 -6.66
CA HIS A 244 -2.60 8.98 -7.23
C HIS A 244 -3.60 10.14 -7.06
N GLU A 245 -4.86 9.92 -7.42
CA GLU A 245 -5.96 10.89 -7.27
C GLU A 245 -6.23 11.24 -5.80
N SER A 246 -5.94 10.32 -4.88
CA SER A 246 -6.03 10.57 -3.43
C SER A 246 -4.82 11.31 -2.86
N GLY A 247 -3.86 11.70 -3.70
CA GLY A 247 -2.68 12.48 -3.33
C GLY A 247 -1.49 11.65 -2.82
N TYR A 248 -1.49 10.34 -3.05
CA TYR A 248 -0.34 9.48 -2.74
C TYR A 248 0.71 9.53 -3.86
N LEU A 249 1.96 9.28 -3.48
CA LEU A 249 3.09 9.18 -4.39
C LEU A 249 3.55 7.71 -4.48
N ASP A 250 3.84 7.26 -5.70
CA ASP A 250 4.50 5.98 -5.94
C ASP A 250 6.00 6.14 -5.66
N SER A 251 6.49 5.57 -4.55
CA SER A 251 7.87 5.75 -4.10
C SER A 251 8.93 5.07 -4.97
N TYR A 252 8.53 4.24 -5.94
CA TYR A 252 9.46 3.66 -6.91
C TYR A 252 9.89 4.66 -7.99
N ARG A 253 9.08 5.70 -8.23
CA ARG A 253 9.33 6.74 -9.24
C ARG A 253 10.26 7.82 -8.71
#